data_AF-A0A7G7LAN6-F1
#
_entry.id   AF-A0A7G7LAN6-F1
#
_cell.length_a   1.000
_cell.length_b   1.000
_cell.length_c   1.000
_cell.angle_alpha   90.00
_cell.angle_beta   90.00
_cell.angle_gamma   90.00
#
_symmetry.space_group_name_H-M   'P 1'
#
loop_
_entity.id
_entity.type
_entity.pdbx_description
1 polymer ?
#
loop_
_entity_poly.entity_id
_entity_poly.type
_entity_poly.pdbx_seq_one_letter_code
_entity_poly.pdbx_strand_id
1 'polypeptide(L)'
;MSTPYQPPAGPAGQPTTADGHPDVEGTSVGQLLGEVSKDLSTLMRQELELAKAEVKAEATKAGKGVGMLAGAGYAGHLTVLFLSLALWAALASAIPAGWAALIVAVVWGAVAAVLALSGRKQLKTVNPKPERTVETLSRVPDAVRPS
;
A
#
# COMPACT_ATOMS: atom_id res chain seq x y z
N MET A 1 -34.53 -43.70 -44.73
CA MET A 1 -33.18 -43.17 -45.03
C MET A 1 -32.72 -42.44 -43.78
N SER A 2 -31.84 -43.05 -43.00
CA SER A 2 -31.38 -42.54 -41.71
C SER A 2 -29.93 -42.06 -41.89
N THR A 3 -29.71 -40.77 -41.79
CA THR A 3 -28.38 -40.15 -41.89
C THR A 3 -27.54 -40.58 -40.68
N PRO A 4 -26.33 -41.15 -40.86
CA PRO A 4 -25.46 -41.46 -39.72
C PRO A 4 -25.05 -40.17 -39.00
N TYR A 5 -25.10 -40.20 -37.67
CA TYR A 5 -24.59 -39.12 -36.83
C TYR A 5 -23.05 -39.05 -36.95
N GLN A 6 -22.54 -37.89 -37.37
CA GLN A 6 -21.12 -37.58 -37.43
C GLN A 6 -20.74 -36.82 -36.15
N PRO A 7 -19.96 -37.40 -35.22
CA PRO A 7 -19.53 -36.68 -34.04
C PRO A 7 -18.57 -35.53 -34.41
N PRO A 8 -18.61 -34.40 -33.68
CA PRO A 8 -17.72 -33.27 -33.92
C PRO A 8 -16.26 -33.68 -33.66
N ALA A 9 -15.38 -33.35 -34.60
CA ALA A 9 -13.94 -33.58 -34.48
C ALA A 9 -13.41 -32.83 -33.24
N GLY A 10 -13.07 -33.58 -32.20
CA GLY A 10 -12.37 -33.06 -31.03
C GLY A 10 -10.99 -32.48 -31.39
N PRO A 11 -10.40 -31.65 -30.53
CA PRO A 11 -9.11 -31.02 -30.78
C PRO A 11 -8.07 -32.09 -31.14
N ALA A 12 -7.59 -32.03 -32.38
CA ALA A 12 -6.61 -32.96 -32.93
C ALA A 12 -5.35 -32.96 -32.05
N GLY A 13 -5.09 -34.07 -31.36
CA GLY A 13 -3.87 -34.19 -30.55
C GLY A 13 -3.77 -35.35 -29.56
N GLN A 14 -4.78 -36.21 -29.40
CA GLN A 14 -4.64 -37.39 -28.54
C GLN A 14 -4.66 -38.67 -29.39
N PRO A 15 -3.58 -39.47 -29.43
CA PRO A 15 -3.64 -40.81 -30.00
C PRO A 15 -4.68 -41.61 -29.22
N THR A 16 -5.66 -42.14 -29.94
CA THR A 16 -6.71 -43.00 -29.40
C THR A 16 -6.47 -44.41 -29.92
N THR A 17 -6.61 -45.40 -29.06
CA THR A 17 -6.54 -46.81 -29.45
C THR A 17 -7.69 -47.15 -30.40
N ALA A 18 -7.59 -48.25 -31.15
CA ALA A 18 -8.62 -48.71 -32.08
C ALA A 18 -10.02 -48.90 -31.42
N ASP A 19 -10.05 -49.05 -30.09
CA ASP A 19 -11.25 -49.21 -29.26
C ASP A 19 -11.78 -47.90 -28.65
N GLY A 20 -11.27 -46.74 -29.09
CA GLY A 20 -11.76 -45.41 -28.65
C GLY A 20 -11.37 -45.02 -27.22
N HIS A 21 -10.46 -45.77 -26.59
CA HIS A 21 -9.95 -45.46 -25.26
C HIS A 21 -8.65 -44.64 -25.37
N PRO A 22 -8.40 -43.68 -24.46
CA PRO A 22 -7.16 -42.91 -24.45
C PRO A 22 -5.95 -43.86 -24.36
N ASP A 23 -5.03 -43.75 -25.31
CA ASP A 23 -3.85 -44.62 -25.43
C ASP A 23 -2.82 -44.24 -24.36
N VAL A 24 -3.00 -44.79 -23.16
CA VAL A 24 -2.13 -44.52 -21.99
C VAL A 24 -0.82 -45.31 -22.01
N GLU A 25 -0.67 -46.31 -22.90
CA GLU A 25 0.58 -47.08 -23.04
C GLU A 25 1.74 -46.23 -23.60
N GLY A 26 1.44 -45.11 -24.27
CA GLY A 26 2.44 -44.20 -24.87
C GLY A 26 2.78 -42.94 -24.06
N THR A 27 2.07 -42.64 -22.97
CA THR A 27 2.35 -41.41 -22.19
C THR A 27 3.52 -41.66 -21.27
N SER A 28 4.71 -41.24 -21.68
CA SER A 28 5.92 -41.43 -20.87
C SER A 28 5.81 -40.65 -19.55
N VAL A 29 6.42 -41.18 -18.47
CA VAL A 29 6.52 -40.49 -17.17
C VAL A 29 7.09 -39.08 -17.32
N GLY A 30 7.97 -38.84 -18.30
CA GLY A 30 8.53 -37.52 -18.60
C GLY A 30 7.48 -36.52 -19.11
N GLN A 31 6.44 -36.99 -19.80
CA GLN A 31 5.36 -36.14 -20.32
C GLN A 31 4.41 -35.70 -19.19
N LEU A 32 4.06 -36.61 -18.28
CA LEU A 32 3.27 -36.29 -17.07
C LEU A 32 4.02 -35.33 -16.14
N LEU A 33 5.33 -35.53 -15.94
CA LEU A 33 6.15 -34.62 -15.15
C LEU A 33 6.24 -33.22 -15.78
N GLY A 34 6.27 -33.17 -17.11
CA GLY A 34 6.24 -31.92 -17.89
C GLY A 34 4.92 -31.16 -17.74
N GLU A 35 3.78 -31.86 -17.75
CA GLU A 35 2.46 -31.27 -17.52
C GLU A 35 2.30 -30.72 -16.10
N VAL A 36 2.67 -31.49 -15.07
CA VAL A 36 2.64 -31.02 -13.67
C VAL A 36 3.55 -29.81 -13.46
N SER A 37 4.74 -29.81 -14.06
CA SER A 37 5.66 -28.67 -13.98
C SER A 37 5.08 -27.42 -14.65
N LYS A 38 4.38 -27.60 -15.76
CA LYS A 38 3.69 -26.52 -16.48
C LYS A 38 2.51 -25.97 -15.68
N ASP A 39 1.73 -26.83 -15.03
CA ASP A 39 0.59 -26.44 -14.20
C ASP A 39 1.06 -25.70 -12.95
N LEU A 40 2.13 -26.16 -12.30
CA LEU A 40 2.74 -25.47 -11.16
C LEU A 40 3.30 -24.10 -11.56
N SER A 41 3.98 -24.00 -12.71
CA SER A 41 4.44 -22.72 -13.27
C SER A 41 3.28 -21.77 -13.55
N THR A 42 2.14 -22.32 -13.99
CA THR A 42 0.92 -21.58 -14.27
C THR A 42 0.26 -21.07 -12.99
N LEU A 43 0.19 -21.88 -11.93
CA LEU A 43 -0.27 -21.48 -10.61
C LEU A 43 0.62 -20.39 -10.00
N MET A 44 1.94 -20.57 -10.03
CA MET A 44 2.88 -19.57 -9.50
C MET A 44 2.74 -18.21 -10.21
N ARG A 45 2.53 -18.22 -11.53
CA ARG A 45 2.24 -16.99 -12.28
C ARG A 45 0.92 -16.36 -11.84
N GLN A 46 -0.12 -17.17 -11.61
CA GLN A 46 -1.43 -16.66 -11.15
C GLN A 46 -1.35 -16.06 -9.75
N GLU A 47 -0.69 -16.72 -8.80
CA GLU A 47 -0.47 -16.18 -7.45
C GLU A 47 0.31 -14.86 -7.48
N LEU A 48 1.32 -14.76 -8.35
CA LEU A 48 2.04 -13.50 -8.57
C LEU A 48 1.15 -12.42 -9.16
N GLU A 49 0.32 -12.73 -10.15
CA GLU A 49 -0.61 -11.75 -10.73
C GLU A 49 -1.70 -11.32 -9.74
N LEU A 50 -2.20 -12.24 -8.91
CA LEU A 50 -3.14 -11.94 -7.83
C LEU A 50 -2.49 -11.04 -6.76
N ALA A 51 -1.31 -11.40 -6.27
CA ALA A 51 -0.57 -10.62 -5.30
C ALA A 51 -0.25 -9.21 -5.84
N LYS A 52 0.14 -9.09 -7.12
CA LYS A 52 0.31 -7.79 -7.78
C LYS A 52 -1.00 -6.99 -7.80
N ALA A 53 -2.12 -7.63 -8.12
CA ALA A 53 -3.42 -6.98 -8.16
C ALA A 53 -3.84 -6.46 -6.78
N GLU A 54 -3.67 -7.27 -5.73
CA GLU A 54 -3.96 -6.91 -4.34
C GLU A 54 -3.06 -5.76 -3.86
N VAL A 55 -1.75 -5.85 -4.09
CA VAL A 55 -0.81 -4.77 -3.77
C VAL A 55 -1.18 -3.48 -4.50
N LYS A 56 -1.56 -3.55 -5.79
CA LYS A 56 -1.99 -2.37 -6.55
C LYS A 56 -3.28 -1.76 -6.00
N ALA A 57 -4.25 -2.59 -5.61
CA ALA A 57 -5.50 -2.14 -5.02
C ALA A 57 -5.24 -1.44 -3.68
N GLU A 58 -4.43 -2.04 -2.81
CA GLU A 58 -4.06 -1.47 -1.51
C GLU A 58 -3.23 -0.19 -1.68
N ALA A 59 -2.27 -0.16 -2.62
CA ALA A 59 -1.49 1.03 -2.92
C ALA A 59 -2.37 2.18 -3.44
N THR A 60 -3.39 1.88 -4.26
CA THR A 60 -4.34 2.88 -4.75
C THR A 60 -5.19 3.44 -3.62
N LYS A 61 -5.69 2.56 -2.73
CA LYS A 61 -6.47 2.96 -1.56
C LYS A 61 -5.65 3.82 -0.59
N ALA A 62 -4.43 3.40 -0.28
CA ALA A 62 -3.49 4.17 0.52
C ALA A 62 -3.17 5.51 -0.14
N GLY A 63 -2.88 5.52 -1.45
CA GLY A 63 -2.61 6.74 -2.22
C GLY A 63 -3.77 7.72 -2.20
N LYS A 64 -5.01 7.25 -2.35
CA LYS A 64 -6.21 8.09 -2.22
C LYS A 64 -6.35 8.65 -0.80
N GLY A 65 -6.09 7.83 0.22
CA GLY A 65 -6.10 8.25 1.63
C GLY A 65 -5.08 9.37 1.89
N VAL A 66 -3.83 9.18 1.48
CA VAL A 66 -2.76 10.18 1.58
C VAL A 66 -3.13 11.44 0.80
N GLY A 67 -3.66 11.31 -0.42
CA GLY A 67 -4.11 12.43 -1.23
C GLY A 67 -5.24 13.23 -0.58
N MET A 68 -6.23 12.56 0.00
CA MET A 68 -7.31 13.21 0.74
C MET A 68 -6.80 13.93 1.99
N LEU A 69 -5.88 13.33 2.75
CA LEU A 69 -5.28 13.98 3.92
C LEU A 69 -4.41 15.19 3.55
N ALA A 70 -3.62 15.08 2.48
CA ALA A 70 -2.84 16.21 1.95
C ALA A 70 -3.76 17.35 1.50
N GLY A 71 -4.82 17.03 0.75
CA GLY A 71 -5.84 18.00 0.33
C GLY A 71 -6.56 18.65 1.51
N ALA A 72 -6.94 17.88 2.52
CA ALA A 72 -7.56 18.39 3.75
C ALA A 72 -6.61 19.32 4.54
N GLY A 73 -5.32 18.96 4.62
CA GLY A 73 -4.30 19.81 5.24
C GLY A 73 -4.13 21.14 4.52
N TYR A 74 -4.07 21.12 3.19
CA TYR A 74 -3.99 22.35 2.38
C TYR A 74 -5.27 23.20 2.48
N ALA A 75 -6.44 22.58 2.36
CA ALA A 75 -7.72 23.27 2.50
C ALA A 75 -7.85 23.89 3.90
N GLY A 76 -7.51 23.14 4.96
CA GLY A 76 -7.50 23.63 6.33
C GLY A 76 -6.55 24.80 6.53
N HIS A 77 -5.34 24.75 5.94
CA HIS A 77 -4.40 25.88 5.96
C HIS A 77 -5.00 27.13 5.30
N LEU A 78 -5.66 26.99 4.13
CA LEU A 78 -6.31 28.13 3.48
C LEU A 78 -7.50 28.67 4.29
N THR A 79 -8.31 27.80 4.89
CA THR A 79 -9.41 28.22 5.78
C THR A 79 -8.88 29.09 6.92
N VAL A 80 -7.81 28.64 7.56
CA VAL A 80 -7.15 29.36 8.66
C VAL A 80 -6.57 30.71 8.19
N LEU A 81 -5.97 30.77 7.00
CA LEU A 81 -5.49 32.01 6.40
C LEU A 81 -6.64 33.00 6.16
N PHE A 82 -7.72 32.56 5.51
CA PHE A 82 -8.87 33.42 5.24
C PHE A 82 -9.59 33.87 6.50
N LEU A 83 -9.70 33.02 7.53
CA LEU A 83 -10.22 33.44 8.84
C LEU A 83 -9.34 34.50 9.49
N SER A 84 -8.01 34.41 9.33
CA SER A 84 -7.08 35.43 9.84
C SER A 84 -7.27 36.77 9.14
N LEU A 85 -7.42 36.76 7.81
CA LEU A 85 -7.70 37.96 7.02
C LEU A 85 -9.08 38.55 7.36
N ALA A 86 -10.09 37.70 7.51
CA ALA A 86 -11.44 38.12 7.90
C ALA A 86 -11.44 38.75 9.30
N LEU A 87 -10.75 38.14 10.26
CA LEU A 87 -10.60 38.69 11.61
C LEU A 87 -9.88 40.03 11.59
N TRP A 88 -8.78 40.15 10.82
CA TRP A 88 -8.09 41.41 10.66
C TRP A 88 -9.02 42.47 10.06
N ALA A 89 -9.70 42.18 8.95
CA ALA A 89 -10.61 43.12 8.31
C ALA A 89 -11.76 43.55 9.24
N ALA A 90 -12.34 42.59 9.99
CA ALA A 90 -13.39 42.88 10.97
C ALA A 90 -12.88 43.81 12.09
N LEU A 91 -11.69 43.54 12.64
CA LEU A 91 -11.09 44.43 13.65
C LEU A 91 -10.73 45.80 13.06
N ALA A 92 -10.18 45.83 11.85
CA ALA A 92 -9.81 47.08 11.17
C ALA A 92 -11.02 47.98 10.86
N SER A 93 -12.24 47.45 10.87
CA SER A 93 -13.47 48.24 10.78
C SER A 93 -13.80 49.02 12.07
N ALA A 94 -13.25 48.59 13.21
CA ALA A 94 -13.51 49.17 14.53
C ALA A 94 -12.29 49.93 15.11
N ILE A 95 -11.07 49.54 14.75
CA ILE A 95 -9.81 50.11 15.24
C ILE A 95 -8.79 50.33 14.11
N PRO A 96 -7.74 51.16 14.29
CA PRO A 96 -6.72 51.35 13.26
C PRO A 96 -6.07 50.03 12.84
N ALA A 97 -5.87 49.86 11.53
CA ALA A 97 -5.45 48.59 10.93
C ALA A 97 -4.16 48.00 11.51
N GLY A 98 -3.21 48.85 11.96
CA GLY A 98 -1.99 48.40 12.63
C GLY A 98 -2.25 47.70 13.97
N TRP A 99 -3.19 48.21 14.78
CA TRP A 99 -3.56 47.57 16.04
C TRP A 99 -4.34 46.27 15.81
N ALA A 100 -5.20 46.24 14.79
CA ALA A 100 -5.85 45.01 14.37
C ALA A 100 -4.84 43.92 13.95
N ALA A 101 -3.81 44.29 13.19
CA ALA A 101 -2.72 43.40 12.80
C ALA A 101 -1.96 42.85 14.01
N LEU A 102 -1.64 43.71 14.99
CA LEU A 102 -0.97 43.31 16.23
C LEU A 102 -1.80 42.30 17.04
N ILE A 103 -3.12 42.50 17.15
CA ILE A 103 -4.00 41.55 17.83
C ILE A 103 -3.97 40.18 17.15
N VAL A 104 -4.12 40.15 15.81
CA VAL A 104 -4.07 38.90 15.05
C VAL A 104 -2.70 38.22 15.18
N ALA A 105 -1.61 39.00 15.19
CA ALA A 105 -0.26 38.49 15.41
C ALA A 105 -0.09 37.87 16.81
N VAL A 106 -0.65 38.50 17.85
CA VAL A 106 -0.64 37.94 19.23
C VAL A 106 -1.42 36.63 19.30
N VAL A 107 -2.59 36.55 18.65
CA VAL A 107 -3.37 35.30 18.57
C VAL A 107 -2.53 34.18 17.94
N TRP A 108 -1.89 34.45 16.80
CA TRP A 108 -1.00 33.48 16.15
C TRP A 108 0.22 33.13 16.99
N GLY A 109 0.81 34.10 17.69
CA GLY A 109 1.90 33.88 18.63
C GLY A 109 1.51 32.92 19.76
N ALA A 110 0.31 33.06 20.32
CA ALA A 110 -0.21 32.16 21.34
C ALA A 110 -0.43 30.74 20.78
N VAL A 111 -1.05 30.61 19.60
CA VAL A 111 -1.23 29.31 18.93
C VAL A 111 0.13 28.63 18.67
N ALA A 112 1.11 29.38 18.16
CA ALA A 112 2.45 28.88 17.92
C ALA A 112 3.15 28.42 19.21
N ALA A 113 3.02 29.18 20.30
CA ALA A 113 3.58 28.81 21.60
C ALA A 113 2.97 27.49 22.11
N VAL A 114 1.64 27.34 22.06
CA VAL A 114 0.95 26.11 22.48
C VAL A 114 1.39 24.92 21.63
N LEU A 115 1.45 25.06 20.30
CA LEU A 115 1.90 24.01 19.39
C LEU A 115 3.35 23.62 19.65
N ALA A 116 4.25 24.59 19.83
CA ALA A 116 5.66 24.33 20.10
C ALA A 116 5.87 23.60 21.44
N LEU A 117 5.15 24.01 22.49
CA LEU A 117 5.21 23.35 23.80
C LEU A 117 4.64 21.93 23.75
N SER A 118 3.50 21.75 23.08
CA SER A 118 2.85 20.44 22.92
C SER A 118 3.72 19.50 22.09
N GLY A 119 4.25 19.97 20.96
CA GLY A 119 5.16 19.20 20.11
C GLY A 119 6.44 18.79 20.86
N ARG A 120 7.04 19.71 21.63
CA ARG A 120 8.17 19.39 22.49
C ARG A 120 7.83 18.34 23.55
N LYS A 121 6.64 18.38 24.14
CA LYS A 121 6.20 17.37 25.11
C LYS A 121 6.06 15.99 24.47
N GLN A 122 5.44 15.92 23.28
CA GLN A 122 5.27 14.66 22.57
C GLN A 122 6.63 14.07 22.13
N LEU A 123 7.53 14.89 21.61
CA LEU A 123 8.88 14.43 21.22
C LEU A 123 9.67 13.87 22.40
N LYS A 124 9.52 14.44 23.61
CA LYS A 124 10.17 13.92 24.82
C LYS A 124 9.68 12.51 25.23
N THR A 125 8.49 12.11 24.81
CA THR A 125 7.94 10.77 25.08
C THR A 125 8.35 9.72 24.06
N VAL A 126 8.93 10.13 22.93
CA VAL A 126 9.43 9.20 21.92
C VAL A 126 10.77 8.67 22.39
N ASN A 127 10.86 7.38 22.71
CA ASN A 127 12.14 6.68 22.92
C ASN A 127 12.67 6.18 21.57
N PRO A 128 13.73 6.79 21.01
CA PRO A 128 14.26 6.40 19.71
C PRO A 128 15.09 5.10 19.76
N LYS A 129 15.42 4.59 20.95
CA LYS A 129 16.09 3.30 21.12
C LYS A 129 15.04 2.18 21.15
N PRO A 130 15.07 1.22 20.21
CA PRO A 130 14.30 0.00 20.37
C PRO A 130 14.97 -0.82 21.49
N GLU A 131 14.48 -0.68 22.72
CA GLU A 131 15.06 -1.34 23.90
C GLU A 131 15.20 -2.86 23.71
N ARG A 132 14.25 -3.48 22.99
CA ARG A 132 14.24 -4.92 22.68
C ARG A 132 15.28 -5.34 21.63
N THR A 133 15.57 -4.49 20.66
CA THR A 133 16.56 -4.79 19.61
C THR A 133 17.99 -4.62 20.12
N VAL A 134 18.22 -3.61 20.97
CA VAL A 134 19.55 -3.38 21.57
C VAL A 134 19.91 -4.48 22.56
N GLU A 135 18.95 -5.00 23.35
CA GLU A 135 19.21 -6.10 24.29
C GLU A 135 19.58 -7.40 23.56
N THR A 136 18.90 -7.70 22.45
CA THR A 136 19.17 -8.90 21.63
C THR A 136 20.54 -8.84 20.94
N LEU A 137 20.94 -7.66 20.45
CA LEU A 137 22.25 -7.46 19.82
C LEU A 137 23.40 -7.43 20.83
N SER A 138 23.16 -6.96 22.07
CA SER A 138 24.16 -6.97 23.14
C SER A 138 24.46 -8.36 23.72
N ARG A 139 23.62 -9.37 23.44
CA ARG A 139 23.82 -10.78 23.83
C ARG A 139 24.62 -11.59 22.81
N VAL A 140 25.08 -10.99 21.70
CA VAL A 140 25.99 -11.64 20.75
C VAL A 140 27.42 -11.05 20.85
N PRO A 141 28.12 -11.14 21.99
CA PRO A 141 29.57 -11.08 21.98
C PRO A 141 30.15 -12.50 21.74
N ASP A 142 31.20 -12.54 20.92
CA ASP A 142 32.22 -13.59 20.81
C ASP A 142 32.01 -14.81 19.87
N ALA A 143 30.87 -14.98 19.19
CA ALA A 143 30.73 -16.07 18.19
C ALA A 143 31.36 -15.77 16.80
N VAL A 144 31.82 -14.53 16.55
CA VAL A 144 32.36 -14.10 15.23
C VAL A 144 33.78 -13.52 15.36
N ARG A 145 34.63 -14.13 16.20
CA ARG A 145 36.09 -13.95 16.07
C ARG A 145 36.65 -15.21 15.43
N PRO A 146 36.96 -15.20 14.11
CA PRO A 146 37.72 -16.28 13.51
C PRO A 146 39.14 -16.27 14.10
N SER A 147 39.55 -17.41 14.67
CA SER A 147 40.93 -17.71 15.08
C SER A 147 41.83 -17.91 13.87
#